data_AF-A0A9N9F314-F1
#
_entry.id   AF-A0A9N9F314-F1
#
_cell.length_a   1.000
_cell.length_b   1.000
_cell.length_c   1.000
_cell.angle_alpha   90.00
_cell.angle_beta   90.00
_cell.angle_gamma   90.00
#
_symmetry.space_group_name_H-M   'P 1'
#
loop_
_entity.id
_entity.type
_entity.pdbx_description
1 polymer ?
#
loop_
_entity_poly.entity_id
_entity_poly.type
_entity_poly.pdbx_seq_one_letter_code
_entity_poly.pdbx_strand_id
1 'polypeptide(L)'
;MKIIHIYLTLNIYLILFVALLTDAKLQCEEVSRALKRNEPIDYNVTKKCLESFPFNVKLANKTIDSVLHFMLNYYPFIDRAKEKPPSGFIYQPVDIEKELKLLRENTFKSDYDFSTALRNTLFKLKDGHTRVTNLCYQNFVYDQNLILYSVITTEKKQVFNDTKDPSNIDCEVTKIGGKPALQAIIDFANDSIAYSKDLGVRFNMALAPSIGTFSQQFTLREDFPETPSITYNLECPKKRSFTLERKWNISYNNGFNLFSNFCLDQNNNTTSALNDNFASSGKVTELATATKLISSDKFEASTSSNEKQKIKHAKLVVKDFYLIDDGKNKVGIAVITEERSKLENFLIGGFQKLKNRGAKKLILDVSNNIGGDLTVPLFLTSLLLSPKQPNSFPTDIIINNFTIPKIEDNFNTLGPDDYNIYNPNFYLSFPSGDHFSNASDFIGTREKRTSNLYLNALTSEEEKILNNTSSFPWTSDDIIIITNGFCASSCALLTTFFSEIYNIKTIAVGGLLDTQMSFSTFPGGEVQSPEPISDFSGDKVTDVPGINAFILAIRESYDIDKNGTVKDILEYSYKPANYRLYYDENNARDPSLLWLEATKIFNDSLII
;
A
#
# COMPACT_ATOMS: atom_id res chain seq x y z
N MET A 1 27.02 -57.69 -24.79
CA MET A 1 26.56 -56.35 -25.22
C MET A 1 25.23 -55.89 -24.62
N LYS A 2 24.22 -56.76 -24.39
CA LYS A 2 22.91 -56.35 -23.82
C LYS A 2 22.92 -55.92 -22.33
N ILE A 3 23.84 -56.44 -21.51
CA ILE A 3 23.92 -56.10 -20.07
C ILE A 3 24.46 -54.68 -19.82
N ILE A 4 25.42 -54.23 -20.64
CA ILE A 4 26.01 -52.89 -20.53
C ILE A 4 24.99 -51.80 -20.88
N HIS A 5 24.09 -52.07 -21.83
CA HIS A 5 23.05 -51.11 -22.23
C HIS A 5 21.99 -50.92 -21.14
N ILE A 6 21.60 -51.98 -20.43
CA ILE A 6 20.65 -51.93 -19.30
C ILE A 6 21.24 -51.13 -18.13
N TYR A 7 22.52 -51.34 -17.79
CA TYR A 7 23.20 -50.58 -16.73
C TYR A 7 23.37 -49.09 -17.08
N LEU A 8 23.56 -48.76 -18.35
CA LEU A 8 23.67 -47.37 -18.81
C LEU A 8 22.31 -46.66 -18.75
N THR A 9 21.23 -47.30 -19.20
CA THR A 9 19.87 -46.76 -19.06
C THR A 9 19.44 -46.65 -17.61
N LEU A 10 19.72 -47.65 -16.76
CA LEU A 10 19.36 -47.62 -15.34
C LEU A 10 20.12 -46.52 -14.59
N ASN A 11 21.40 -46.29 -14.88
CA ASN A 11 22.16 -45.16 -14.31
C ASN A 11 21.67 -43.81 -14.83
N ILE A 12 21.28 -43.69 -16.10
CA ILE A 12 20.70 -42.44 -16.62
C ILE A 12 19.37 -42.14 -15.95
N TYR A 13 18.50 -43.14 -15.78
CA TYR A 13 17.24 -42.99 -15.04
C TYR A 13 17.48 -42.74 -13.55
N LEU A 14 18.49 -43.34 -12.92
CA LEU A 14 18.83 -43.10 -11.51
C LEU A 14 19.43 -41.70 -11.32
N ILE A 15 20.25 -41.20 -12.24
CA ILE A 15 20.80 -39.84 -12.22
C ILE A 15 19.69 -38.81 -12.52
N LEU A 16 18.77 -39.09 -13.45
CA LEU A 16 17.57 -38.28 -13.68
C LEU A 16 16.64 -38.28 -12.46
N PHE A 17 16.48 -39.42 -11.78
CA PHE A 17 15.63 -39.57 -10.59
C PHE A 17 16.26 -38.91 -9.35
N VAL A 18 17.59 -38.96 -9.20
CA VAL A 18 18.33 -38.23 -8.15
C VAL A 18 18.37 -36.72 -8.44
N ALA A 19 18.41 -36.30 -9.71
CA ALA A 19 18.26 -34.90 -10.09
C ALA A 19 16.82 -34.37 -9.89
N LEU A 20 15.81 -35.25 -9.91
CA LEU A 20 14.41 -34.94 -9.59
C LEU A 20 14.10 -34.95 -8.07
N LEU A 21 15.05 -35.39 -7.24
CA LEU A 21 14.93 -35.48 -5.77
C LEU A 21 15.97 -34.61 -5.06
N THR A 22 16.32 -33.45 -5.63
CA THR A 22 17.07 -32.47 -4.85
C THR A 22 16.14 -31.83 -3.83
N ASP A 23 16.25 -32.29 -2.58
CA ASP A 23 15.55 -31.73 -1.43
C ASP A 23 15.73 -30.20 -1.41
N ALA A 24 14.62 -29.45 -1.33
CA ALA A 24 14.65 -28.00 -1.21
C ALA A 24 15.54 -27.55 -0.04
N LYS A 25 15.60 -28.34 1.03
CA LYS A 25 16.50 -28.10 2.17
C LYS A 25 17.98 -28.11 1.78
N LEU A 26 18.38 -28.98 0.84
CA LEU A 26 19.75 -29.04 0.33
C LEU A 26 20.03 -27.87 -0.62
N GLN A 27 19.10 -27.54 -1.53
CA GLN A 27 19.26 -26.43 -2.47
C GLN A 27 19.25 -25.06 -1.79
N CYS A 28 18.54 -24.94 -0.66
CA CYS A 28 18.50 -23.74 0.16
C CYS A 28 19.56 -23.71 1.28
N GLU A 29 20.44 -24.71 1.41
CA GLU A 29 21.42 -24.77 2.49
C GLU A 29 22.38 -23.57 2.46
N GLU A 30 22.77 -23.12 1.26
CA GLU A 30 23.64 -21.97 1.12
C GLU A 30 22.95 -20.64 1.44
N VAL A 31 21.69 -20.48 1.00
CA VAL A 31 20.84 -19.33 1.41
C VAL A 31 20.70 -19.29 2.93
N SER A 32 20.34 -20.43 3.52
CA SER A 32 20.15 -20.64 4.96
C SER A 32 21.42 -20.28 5.74
N ARG A 33 22.58 -20.76 5.29
CA ARG A 33 23.88 -20.46 5.91
C ARG A 33 24.25 -18.99 5.80
N ALA A 34 24.06 -18.39 4.62
CA ALA A 34 24.37 -16.98 4.38
C ALA A 34 23.49 -16.07 5.26
N LEU A 35 22.17 -16.33 5.33
CA LEU A 35 21.26 -15.61 6.23
C LEU A 35 21.66 -15.75 7.70
N LYS A 36 22.05 -16.95 8.15
CA LYS A 36 22.47 -17.17 9.54
C LYS A 36 23.74 -16.41 9.91
N ARG A 37 24.62 -16.17 8.94
CA ARG A 37 25.90 -15.47 9.11
C ARG A 37 25.85 -14.00 8.71
N ASN A 38 24.69 -13.52 8.23
CA ASN A 38 24.53 -12.19 7.64
C ASN A 38 25.52 -11.93 6.49
N GLU A 39 25.74 -12.93 5.64
CA GLU A 39 26.59 -12.89 4.46
C GLU A 39 25.77 -12.58 3.19
N PRO A 40 26.37 -11.98 2.14
CA PRO A 40 25.69 -11.78 0.86
C PRO A 40 25.25 -13.10 0.23
N ILE A 41 24.06 -13.12 -0.36
CA ILE A 41 23.52 -14.31 -1.04
C ILE A 41 23.68 -14.13 -2.56
N ASP A 42 24.22 -15.14 -3.24
CA ASP A 42 24.35 -15.12 -4.70
C ASP A 42 23.00 -15.29 -5.41
N TYR A 43 22.81 -14.57 -6.51
CA TYR A 43 21.58 -14.60 -7.30
C TYR A 43 21.22 -16.01 -7.81
N ASN A 44 22.18 -16.77 -8.33
CA ASN A 44 21.91 -18.10 -8.86
C ASN A 44 21.64 -19.12 -7.74
N VAL A 45 22.26 -18.91 -6.56
CA VAL A 45 21.98 -19.69 -5.36
C VAL A 45 20.55 -19.43 -4.88
N THR A 46 20.12 -18.17 -4.79
CA THR A 46 18.73 -17.81 -4.47
C THR A 46 17.76 -18.40 -5.49
N LYS A 47 18.04 -18.28 -6.79
CA LYS A 47 17.21 -18.85 -7.86
C LYS A 47 16.99 -20.34 -7.68
N LYS A 48 18.09 -21.10 -7.50
CA LYS A 48 18.02 -22.56 -7.29
C LYS A 48 17.21 -22.92 -6.05
N CYS A 49 17.37 -22.17 -4.96
CA CYS A 49 16.57 -22.37 -3.75
C CYS A 49 15.07 -22.15 -4.02
N LEU A 50 14.68 -21.01 -4.61
CA LEU A 50 13.28 -20.71 -4.92
C LEU A 50 12.65 -21.73 -5.88
N GLU A 51 13.37 -22.14 -6.92
CA GLU A 51 12.89 -23.10 -7.92
C GLU A 51 12.90 -24.56 -7.41
N SER A 52 13.50 -24.84 -6.24
CA SER A 52 13.61 -26.21 -5.70
C SER A 52 12.35 -26.73 -5.02
N PHE A 53 11.41 -25.85 -4.67
CA PHE A 53 10.16 -26.25 -4.02
C PHE A 53 9.21 -26.88 -5.04
N PRO A 54 8.82 -28.16 -4.87
CA PRO A 54 8.05 -28.87 -5.88
C PRO A 54 6.62 -28.36 -5.98
N PHE A 55 6.14 -28.14 -7.21
CA PHE A 55 4.75 -27.75 -7.45
C PHE A 55 3.79 -28.87 -7.03
N ASN A 56 2.89 -28.58 -6.10
CA ASN A 56 1.84 -29.50 -5.65
C ASN A 56 0.48 -29.07 -6.19
N VAL A 57 0.03 -29.71 -7.27
CA VAL A 57 -1.25 -29.40 -7.93
C VAL A 57 -2.46 -29.48 -7.00
N LYS A 58 -2.46 -30.39 -6.01
CA LYS A 58 -3.58 -30.51 -5.07
C LYS A 58 -3.64 -29.33 -4.10
N LEU A 59 -2.48 -28.89 -3.60
CA LEU A 59 -2.39 -27.71 -2.75
C LEU A 59 -2.75 -26.45 -3.55
N ALA A 60 -2.17 -26.30 -4.74
CA ALA A 60 -2.43 -25.18 -5.63
C ALA A 60 -3.93 -25.04 -5.95
N ASN A 61 -4.62 -26.13 -6.29
CA ASN A 61 -6.06 -26.10 -6.53
C ASN A 61 -6.85 -25.64 -5.29
N LYS A 62 -6.50 -26.14 -4.09
CA LYS A 62 -7.13 -25.69 -2.84
C LYS A 62 -6.87 -24.21 -2.55
N THR A 63 -5.66 -23.73 -2.80
CA THR A 63 -5.32 -22.31 -2.66
C THR A 63 -6.16 -21.45 -3.61
N ILE A 64 -6.29 -21.85 -4.89
CA ILE A 64 -7.17 -21.13 -5.83
C ILE A 64 -8.64 -21.21 -5.40
N ASP A 65 -9.13 -22.36 -4.93
CA ASP A 65 -10.50 -22.51 -4.44
C ASP A 65 -10.79 -21.56 -3.26
N SER A 66 -9.87 -21.47 -2.27
CA SER A 66 -10.01 -20.53 -1.15
C SER A 66 -9.96 -19.07 -1.61
N VAL A 67 -9.01 -18.70 -2.47
CA VAL A 67 -8.93 -17.32 -3.00
C VAL A 67 -10.20 -16.97 -3.78
N LEU A 68 -10.69 -17.86 -4.65
CA LEU A 68 -11.95 -17.65 -5.36
C LEU A 68 -13.13 -17.50 -4.40
N HIS A 69 -13.20 -18.34 -3.35
CA HIS A 69 -14.24 -18.24 -2.34
C HIS A 69 -14.28 -16.86 -1.71
N PHE A 70 -13.15 -16.34 -1.23
CA PHE A 70 -13.11 -15.03 -0.60
C PHE A 70 -13.40 -13.90 -1.60
N MET A 71 -12.81 -13.95 -2.79
CA MET A 71 -13.03 -12.94 -3.83
C MET A 71 -14.51 -12.89 -4.26
N LEU A 72 -15.18 -14.04 -4.39
CA LEU A 72 -16.58 -14.08 -4.84
C LEU A 72 -17.58 -13.67 -3.76
N ASN A 73 -17.26 -13.87 -2.48
CA ASN A 73 -18.19 -13.63 -1.37
C ASN A 73 -17.94 -12.31 -0.63
N TYR A 74 -16.75 -11.71 -0.73
CA TYR A 74 -16.39 -10.54 0.09
C TYR A 74 -15.69 -9.40 -0.65
N TYR A 75 -15.16 -9.61 -1.86
CA TYR A 75 -14.51 -8.52 -2.60
C TYR A 75 -15.56 -7.62 -3.27
N PRO A 76 -15.74 -6.37 -2.81
CA PRO A 76 -16.84 -5.51 -3.27
C PRO A 76 -16.68 -5.09 -4.74
N PHE A 77 -15.44 -4.97 -5.21
CA PHE A 77 -15.15 -4.44 -6.54
C PHE A 77 -15.16 -5.48 -7.67
N ILE A 78 -15.66 -6.70 -7.42
CA ILE A 78 -15.54 -7.82 -8.38
C ILE A 78 -16.17 -7.52 -9.75
N ASP A 79 -17.30 -6.80 -9.78
CA ASP A 79 -17.96 -6.43 -11.03
C ASP A 79 -17.35 -5.16 -11.62
N ARG A 80 -17.03 -4.17 -10.77
CA ARG A 80 -16.42 -2.91 -11.22
C ARG A 80 -15.04 -3.12 -11.85
N ALA A 81 -14.28 -4.10 -11.37
CA ALA A 81 -12.97 -4.47 -11.93
C ALA A 81 -13.04 -4.95 -13.40
N LYS A 82 -14.18 -5.47 -13.86
CA LYS A 82 -14.39 -5.95 -15.24
C LYS A 82 -14.66 -4.81 -16.22
N GLU A 83 -14.95 -3.63 -15.72
CA GLU A 83 -15.33 -2.49 -16.54
C GLU A 83 -14.11 -1.74 -17.09
N LYS A 84 -14.35 -0.94 -18.15
CA LYS A 84 -13.29 -0.11 -18.72
C LYS A 84 -12.81 0.91 -17.67
N PRO A 85 -11.48 1.16 -17.59
CA PRO A 85 -10.95 2.20 -16.73
C PRO A 85 -11.63 3.55 -17.00
N PRO A 86 -12.08 4.25 -15.95
CA PRO A 86 -12.53 5.62 -16.06
C PRO A 86 -11.43 6.53 -16.63
N SER A 87 -11.84 7.60 -17.31
CA SER A 87 -10.91 8.56 -17.91
C SER A 87 -9.91 9.09 -16.87
N GLY A 88 -8.62 9.05 -17.21
CA GLY A 88 -7.52 9.46 -16.32
C GLY A 88 -6.76 8.28 -15.72
N PHE A 89 -7.39 7.12 -15.55
CA PHE A 89 -6.70 5.91 -15.11
C PHE A 89 -6.14 5.09 -16.27
N ILE A 90 -5.03 4.39 -16.01
CA ILE A 90 -4.35 3.52 -16.97
C ILE A 90 -4.13 2.16 -16.30
N TYR A 91 -5.06 1.23 -16.52
CA TYR A 91 -4.97 -0.18 -16.16
C TYR A 91 -5.82 -1.01 -17.13
N GLN A 92 -5.81 -2.34 -17.02
CA GLN A 92 -6.63 -3.21 -17.84
C GLN A 92 -7.84 -3.71 -17.04
N PRO A 93 -9.05 -3.81 -17.63
CA PRO A 93 -10.16 -4.52 -17.00
C PRO A 93 -9.77 -5.95 -16.65
N VAL A 94 -10.22 -6.43 -15.50
CA VAL A 94 -9.87 -7.75 -14.96
C VAL A 94 -11.13 -8.51 -14.60
N ASP A 95 -11.35 -9.65 -15.25
CA ASP A 95 -12.29 -10.66 -14.79
C ASP A 95 -11.53 -11.64 -13.89
N ILE A 96 -11.42 -11.30 -12.61
CA ILE A 96 -10.56 -12.04 -11.68
C ILE A 96 -10.99 -13.50 -11.49
N GLU A 97 -12.30 -13.78 -11.58
CA GLU A 97 -12.82 -15.14 -11.52
C GLU A 97 -12.33 -15.96 -12.70
N LYS A 98 -12.42 -15.41 -13.91
CA LYS A 98 -11.92 -16.05 -15.13
C LYS A 98 -10.40 -16.23 -15.08
N GLU A 99 -9.65 -15.22 -14.66
CA GLU A 99 -8.19 -15.28 -14.57
C GLU A 99 -7.71 -16.35 -13.59
N LEU A 100 -8.34 -16.47 -12.42
CA LEU A 100 -8.03 -17.52 -11.44
C LEU A 100 -8.42 -18.92 -11.92
N LYS A 101 -9.52 -19.05 -12.68
CA LYS A 101 -9.89 -20.31 -13.35
C LYS A 101 -8.88 -20.72 -14.42
N LEU A 102 -8.41 -19.78 -15.24
CA LEU A 102 -7.35 -20.03 -16.22
C LEU A 102 -6.02 -20.39 -15.56
N LEU A 103 -5.68 -19.73 -14.44
CA LEU A 103 -4.47 -20.04 -13.68
C LEU A 103 -4.44 -21.50 -13.20
N ARG A 104 -5.61 -22.05 -12.83
CA ARG A 104 -5.78 -23.45 -12.39
C ARG A 104 -5.43 -24.48 -13.47
N GLU A 105 -5.61 -24.12 -14.74
CA GLU A 105 -5.35 -25.03 -15.86
C GLU A 105 -3.85 -25.16 -16.17
N ASN A 106 -3.01 -24.28 -15.60
CA ASN A 106 -1.58 -24.27 -15.83
C ASN A 106 -0.84 -25.31 -14.96
N THR A 107 0.27 -25.83 -15.50
CA THR A 107 1.25 -26.59 -14.73
C THR A 107 2.50 -25.73 -14.54
N PHE A 108 3.01 -25.68 -13.31
CA PHE A 108 4.16 -24.87 -12.94
C PHE A 108 5.39 -25.74 -12.69
N LYS A 109 6.59 -25.19 -12.87
CA LYS A 109 7.84 -25.93 -12.65
C LYS A 109 8.15 -26.05 -11.16
N SER A 110 7.77 -25.04 -10.38
CA SER A 110 7.96 -24.96 -8.94
C SER A 110 6.74 -24.36 -8.23
N ASP A 111 6.66 -24.54 -6.92
CA ASP A 111 5.66 -23.86 -6.08
C ASP A 111 5.88 -22.33 -6.05
N TYR A 112 7.14 -21.90 -6.19
CA TYR A 112 7.50 -20.49 -6.37
C TYR A 112 6.85 -19.87 -7.62
N ASP A 113 6.93 -20.57 -8.76
CA ASP A 113 6.33 -20.09 -10.02
C ASP A 113 4.80 -19.97 -9.89
N PHE A 114 4.15 -20.94 -9.25
CA PHE A 114 2.71 -20.89 -8.98
C PHE A 114 2.34 -19.71 -8.08
N SER A 115 3.03 -19.56 -6.95
CA SER A 115 2.76 -18.49 -5.97
C SER A 115 2.94 -17.10 -6.59
N THR A 116 3.98 -16.93 -7.40
CA THR A 116 4.24 -15.68 -8.12
C THR A 116 3.16 -15.40 -9.17
N ALA A 117 2.73 -16.42 -9.92
CA ALA A 117 1.64 -16.27 -10.89
C ALA A 117 0.30 -15.94 -10.24
N LEU A 118 0.00 -16.52 -9.08
CA LEU A 118 -1.20 -16.22 -8.29
C LEU A 118 -1.20 -14.77 -7.79
N ARG A 119 -0.09 -14.31 -7.18
CA ARG A 119 0.07 -12.91 -6.75
C ARG A 119 -0.09 -11.94 -7.92
N ASN A 120 0.60 -12.21 -9.02
CA ASN A 120 0.55 -11.36 -10.22
C ASN A 120 -0.85 -11.31 -10.83
N THR A 121 -1.66 -12.36 -10.68
CA THR A 121 -3.05 -12.38 -11.13
C THR A 121 -3.92 -11.39 -10.34
N LEU A 122 -3.80 -11.35 -9.01
CA LEU A 122 -4.51 -10.36 -8.19
C LEU A 122 -3.98 -8.94 -8.42
N PHE A 123 -2.67 -8.79 -8.63
CA PHE A 123 -2.03 -7.49 -8.89
C PHE A 123 -2.52 -6.79 -10.17
N LYS A 124 -3.16 -7.51 -11.09
CA LYS A 124 -3.83 -6.90 -12.25
C LYS A 124 -4.93 -5.93 -11.84
N LEU A 125 -5.56 -6.13 -10.67
CA LEU A 125 -6.63 -5.28 -10.13
C LEU A 125 -6.17 -3.85 -9.82
N LYS A 126 -4.86 -3.64 -9.66
CA LYS A 126 -4.27 -2.37 -9.22
C LYS A 126 -4.95 -1.83 -7.96
N ASP A 127 -5.14 -2.73 -7.00
CA ASP A 127 -5.83 -2.52 -5.73
C ASP A 127 -4.85 -2.81 -4.60
N GLY A 128 -4.53 -1.78 -3.80
CA GLY A 128 -3.57 -1.90 -2.71
C GLY A 128 -4.05 -2.76 -1.54
N HIS A 129 -5.37 -2.95 -1.41
CA HIS A 129 -6.01 -3.73 -0.36
C HIS A 129 -6.20 -5.20 -0.72
N THR A 130 -5.89 -5.61 -1.95
CA THR A 130 -6.15 -6.98 -2.42
C THR A 130 -4.90 -7.67 -2.95
N ARG A 131 -4.36 -8.61 -2.17
CA ARG A 131 -3.13 -9.34 -2.52
C ARG A 131 -3.00 -10.66 -1.78
N VAL A 132 -2.28 -11.59 -2.41
CA VAL A 132 -1.76 -12.81 -1.76
C VAL A 132 -0.24 -12.84 -1.85
N THR A 133 0.40 -13.20 -0.75
CA THR A 133 1.85 -13.22 -0.58
C THR A 133 2.25 -14.55 0.03
N ASN A 134 3.09 -15.33 -0.64
CA ASN A 134 3.68 -16.50 -0.03
C ASN A 134 4.86 -16.06 0.85
N LEU A 135 4.76 -16.31 2.16
CA LEU A 135 5.73 -15.81 3.13
C LEU A 135 7.13 -16.39 2.95
N CYS A 136 7.31 -17.51 2.26
CA CYS A 136 8.63 -18.04 1.97
C CYS A 136 9.30 -17.27 0.81
N TYR A 137 8.53 -16.82 -0.17
CA TYR A 137 9.07 -16.28 -1.42
C TYR A 137 9.09 -14.76 -1.45
N GLN A 138 7.98 -14.12 -1.09
CA GLN A 138 7.82 -12.66 -1.15
C GLN A 138 8.30 -11.95 0.13
N ASN A 139 9.08 -12.62 0.97
CA ASN A 139 9.85 -12.01 2.07
C ASN A 139 11.32 -11.77 1.70
N PHE A 140 11.77 -12.26 0.55
CA PHE A 140 13.06 -11.84 0.01
C PHE A 140 13.02 -10.36 -0.39
N VAL A 141 14.15 -9.70 -0.19
CA VAL A 141 14.36 -8.31 -0.58
C VAL A 141 15.55 -8.25 -1.52
N TYR A 142 15.34 -7.64 -2.69
CA TYR A 142 16.34 -7.46 -3.73
C TYR A 142 16.63 -5.97 -3.86
N ASP A 143 17.77 -5.54 -3.32
CA ASP A 143 18.16 -4.13 -3.28
C ASP A 143 19.38 -3.87 -4.18
N GLN A 144 19.30 -2.93 -5.11
CA GLN A 144 20.46 -2.51 -5.89
C GLN A 144 21.40 -1.57 -5.14
N ASN A 145 21.00 -1.13 -3.95
CA ASN A 145 21.67 -0.13 -3.12
C ASN A 145 21.86 1.21 -3.88
N LEU A 146 20.91 1.49 -4.78
CA LEU A 146 20.85 2.64 -5.65
C LEU A 146 19.44 3.23 -5.53
N ILE A 147 19.33 4.54 -5.35
CA ILE A 147 18.06 5.25 -5.23
C ILE A 147 17.97 6.24 -6.38
N LEU A 148 16.85 6.23 -7.12
CA LEU A 148 16.61 7.09 -8.27
C LEU A 148 15.48 8.09 -8.00
N TYR A 149 15.57 9.28 -8.57
CA TYR A 149 14.51 10.29 -8.57
C TYR A 149 14.41 10.96 -9.94
N SER A 150 13.29 11.64 -10.21
CA SER A 150 13.05 12.37 -11.46
C SER A 150 13.14 13.87 -11.24
N VAL A 151 13.84 14.59 -12.11
CA VAL A 151 14.02 16.04 -12.04
C VAL A 151 13.38 16.69 -13.26
N ILE A 152 12.48 17.66 -13.02
CA ILE A 152 11.72 18.30 -14.10
C ILE A 152 12.52 19.34 -14.85
N THR A 153 13.39 20.09 -14.16
CA THR A 153 14.10 21.26 -14.72
C THR A 153 14.98 20.90 -15.92
N THR A 154 15.32 19.61 -16.04
CA THR A 154 16.12 19.05 -17.11
C THR A 154 15.45 17.85 -17.79
N GLU A 155 14.25 17.44 -17.34
CA GLU A 155 13.56 16.19 -17.71
C GLU A 155 14.37 14.89 -17.44
N LYS A 156 15.40 15.00 -16.61
CA LYS A 156 16.38 13.94 -16.33
C LYS A 156 15.94 13.01 -15.20
N LYS A 157 16.51 11.81 -15.20
CA LYS A 157 16.37 10.83 -14.11
C LYS A 157 17.73 10.83 -13.47
N GLN A 158 17.82 11.01 -12.17
CA GLN A 158 19.10 11.16 -11.48
C GLN A 158 19.23 10.16 -10.34
N VAL A 159 20.48 9.88 -9.98
CA VAL A 159 20.80 9.11 -8.79
C VAL A 159 20.59 10.01 -7.57
N PHE A 160 19.58 9.69 -6.77
CA PHE A 160 19.29 10.39 -5.52
C PHE A 160 20.33 10.07 -4.46
N ASN A 161 20.64 8.77 -4.33
CA ASN A 161 21.61 8.21 -3.40
C ASN A 161 22.20 6.91 -3.96
N ASP A 162 23.45 6.62 -3.64
CA ASP A 162 24.14 5.38 -4.01
C ASP A 162 25.03 4.98 -2.83
N THR A 163 24.59 3.99 -2.04
CA THR A 163 25.29 3.63 -0.81
C THR A 163 26.55 2.82 -1.08
N LYS A 164 26.73 2.29 -2.30
CA LYS A 164 27.94 1.57 -2.73
C LYS A 164 28.99 2.51 -3.30
N ASP A 165 28.57 3.51 -4.07
CA ASP A 165 29.46 4.51 -4.64
C ASP A 165 28.80 5.90 -4.63
N PRO A 166 28.97 6.67 -3.53
CA PRO A 166 28.40 8.01 -3.40
C PRO A 166 28.85 9.00 -4.47
N SER A 167 29.90 8.71 -5.24
CA SER A 167 30.36 9.57 -6.33
C SER A 167 29.47 9.51 -7.58
N ASN A 168 28.39 8.72 -7.54
CA ASN A 168 27.35 8.66 -8.56
C ASN A 168 26.15 9.55 -8.25
N ILE A 169 26.08 10.15 -7.06
CA ILE A 169 25.00 11.05 -6.67
C ILE A 169 24.90 12.21 -7.68
N ASP A 170 23.67 12.57 -8.05
CA ASP A 170 23.30 13.59 -9.04
C ASP A 170 23.70 13.28 -10.50
N CYS A 171 24.29 12.11 -10.78
CA CYS A 171 24.49 11.66 -12.15
C CYS A 171 23.14 11.38 -12.83
N GLU A 172 23.00 11.80 -14.08
CA GLU A 172 21.86 11.49 -14.93
C GLU A 172 21.92 10.02 -15.38
N VAL A 173 20.80 9.33 -15.26
CA VAL A 173 20.55 7.99 -15.79
C VAL A 173 19.91 8.13 -17.17
N THR A 174 20.66 7.91 -18.25
CA THR A 174 20.16 8.06 -19.62
C THR A 174 19.54 6.78 -20.17
N LYS A 175 20.09 5.62 -19.77
CA LYS A 175 19.57 4.29 -20.16
C LYS A 175 19.58 3.32 -18.98
N ILE A 176 18.61 2.41 -18.98
CA ILE A 176 18.49 1.30 -18.04
C ILE A 176 18.26 0.01 -18.83
N GLY A 177 19.11 -1.00 -18.66
CA GLY A 177 19.02 -2.26 -19.42
C GLY A 177 19.05 -2.06 -20.94
N GLY A 178 19.74 -1.02 -21.42
CA GLY A 178 19.80 -0.65 -22.84
C GLY A 178 18.61 0.16 -23.37
N LYS A 179 17.50 0.28 -22.63
CA LYS A 179 16.35 1.13 -22.97
C LYS A 179 16.54 2.56 -22.45
N PRO A 180 15.90 3.58 -23.06
CA PRO A 180 15.83 4.92 -22.45
C PRO A 180 15.29 4.85 -21.02
N ALA A 181 15.94 5.55 -20.08
CA ALA A 181 15.63 5.42 -18.66
C ALA A 181 14.16 5.72 -18.33
N LEU A 182 13.59 6.77 -18.92
CA LEU A 182 12.18 7.12 -18.73
C LEU A 182 11.26 5.94 -19.08
N GLN A 183 11.46 5.36 -20.26
CA GLN A 183 10.61 4.28 -20.74
C GLN A 183 10.77 3.03 -19.88
N ALA A 184 11.99 2.70 -19.45
CA ALA A 184 12.23 1.55 -18.57
C ALA A 184 11.49 1.68 -17.23
N ILE A 185 11.43 2.90 -16.66
CA ILE A 185 10.70 3.16 -15.40
C ILE A 185 9.19 3.14 -15.64
N ILE A 186 8.69 3.71 -16.75
CA ILE A 186 7.27 3.66 -17.11
C ILE A 186 6.81 2.22 -17.32
N ASP A 187 7.57 1.42 -18.08
CA ASP A 187 7.28 0.00 -18.31
C ASP A 187 7.16 -0.73 -16.95
N PHE A 188 8.15 -0.56 -16.06
CA PHE A 188 8.12 -1.17 -14.73
C PHE A 188 6.95 -0.69 -13.86
N ALA A 189 6.68 0.62 -13.81
CA ALA A 189 5.55 1.17 -13.07
C ALA A 189 4.22 0.62 -13.58
N ASN A 190 4.09 0.44 -14.90
CA ASN A 190 2.89 -0.10 -15.51
C ASN A 190 2.70 -1.60 -15.21
N ASP A 191 3.78 -2.36 -15.34
CA ASP A 191 3.70 -3.82 -15.38
C ASP A 191 3.84 -4.45 -13.98
N SER A 192 4.67 -3.87 -13.11
CA SER A 192 5.07 -4.48 -11.82
C SER A 192 4.41 -3.85 -10.60
N ILE A 193 4.06 -2.56 -10.62
CA ILE A 193 3.50 -1.88 -9.44
C ILE A 193 1.98 -2.01 -9.43
N ALA A 194 1.42 -2.48 -8.31
CA ALA A 194 0.01 -2.79 -8.16
C ALA A 194 -0.76 -1.85 -7.20
N TYR A 195 -0.09 -0.93 -6.54
CA TYR A 195 -0.68 -0.14 -5.44
C TYR A 195 -1.33 1.19 -5.90
N SER A 196 -1.73 1.31 -7.17
CA SER A 196 -2.51 2.46 -7.66
C SER A 196 -3.06 2.22 -9.07
N LYS A 197 -4.24 2.78 -9.37
CA LYS A 197 -4.82 2.82 -10.72
C LYS A 197 -4.28 3.98 -11.58
N ASP A 198 -3.62 4.96 -10.96
CA ASP A 198 -2.97 6.09 -11.64
C ASP A 198 -1.51 5.75 -11.99
N LEU A 199 -1.15 5.87 -13.26
CA LEU A 199 0.22 5.57 -13.72
C LEU A 199 1.26 6.59 -13.22
N GLY A 200 0.91 7.86 -13.08
CA GLY A 200 1.77 8.89 -12.51
C GLY A 200 2.10 8.61 -11.04
N VAL A 201 1.12 8.12 -10.27
CA VAL A 201 1.34 7.67 -8.88
C VAL A 201 2.26 6.44 -8.85
N ARG A 202 2.02 5.45 -9.71
CA ARG A 202 2.93 4.28 -9.82
C ARG A 202 4.33 4.66 -10.29
N PHE A 203 4.45 5.64 -11.18
CA PHE A 203 5.74 6.18 -11.59
C PHE A 203 6.49 6.79 -10.39
N ASN A 204 5.79 7.53 -9.52
CA ASN A 204 6.36 7.98 -8.26
C ASN A 204 6.78 6.81 -7.36
N MET A 205 5.98 5.74 -7.26
CA MET A 205 6.32 4.54 -6.46
C MET A 205 7.56 3.78 -6.99
N ALA A 206 7.76 3.78 -8.30
CA ALA A 206 8.96 3.19 -8.90
C ALA A 206 10.24 3.94 -8.48
N LEU A 207 10.13 5.24 -8.24
CA LEU A 207 11.22 6.15 -7.87
C LEU A 207 11.16 6.50 -6.37
N ALA A 208 12.13 7.27 -5.89
CA ALA A 208 12.14 7.80 -4.54
C ALA A 208 11.93 9.33 -4.55
N PRO A 209 10.70 9.81 -4.79
CA PRO A 209 10.35 11.22 -4.64
C PRO A 209 10.57 11.72 -3.19
N SER A 210 10.55 10.78 -2.24
CA SER A 210 10.88 10.90 -0.83
C SER A 210 11.22 9.51 -0.30
N ILE A 211 11.99 9.42 0.79
CA ILE A 211 12.26 8.13 1.46
C ILE A 211 11.04 7.78 2.32
N GLY A 212 10.30 6.72 1.96
CA GLY A 212 9.09 6.29 2.67
C GLY A 212 8.45 5.04 2.09
N THR A 213 7.33 4.61 2.67
CA THR A 213 6.59 3.43 2.22
C THR A 213 6.09 3.60 0.78
N PHE A 214 6.18 2.53 -0.02
CA PHE A 214 5.89 2.46 -1.47
C PHE A 214 6.89 3.14 -2.41
N SER A 215 7.92 3.80 -1.90
CA SER A 215 8.95 4.40 -2.75
C SER A 215 10.00 3.38 -3.23
N GLN A 216 10.74 3.74 -4.27
CA GLN A 216 11.95 3.05 -4.72
C GLN A 216 11.72 1.63 -5.29
N GLN A 217 10.49 1.27 -5.66
CA GLN A 217 10.14 -0.10 -6.05
C GLN A 217 10.92 -0.60 -7.28
N PHE A 218 11.48 0.29 -8.11
CA PHE A 218 12.30 -0.11 -9.26
C PHE A 218 13.60 -0.81 -8.84
N THR A 219 14.27 -0.27 -7.81
CA THR A 219 15.60 -0.70 -7.35
C THR A 219 15.56 -1.49 -6.03
N LEU A 220 14.42 -1.51 -5.34
CA LEU A 220 14.16 -2.27 -4.12
C LEU A 220 12.91 -3.12 -4.34
N ARG A 221 13.08 -4.42 -4.59
CA ARG A 221 12.01 -5.32 -5.05
C ARG A 221 11.72 -6.44 -4.05
N GLU A 222 10.49 -6.92 -4.07
CA GLU A 222 10.03 -8.14 -3.37
C GLU A 222 10.01 -9.36 -4.30
N ASP A 223 9.85 -9.12 -5.61
CA ASP A 223 9.83 -10.18 -6.61
C ASP A 223 11.25 -10.47 -7.10
N PHE A 224 11.54 -11.76 -7.31
CA PHE A 224 12.82 -12.22 -7.81
C PHE A 224 13.10 -11.55 -9.18
N PRO A 225 14.19 -10.79 -9.31
CA PRO A 225 14.47 -10.05 -10.54
C PRO A 225 14.74 -10.96 -11.73
N GLU A 226 14.38 -10.49 -12.92
CA GLU A 226 14.50 -11.25 -14.18
C GLU A 226 15.96 -11.51 -14.56
N THR A 227 16.87 -10.64 -14.12
CA THR A 227 18.31 -10.69 -14.41
C THR A 227 19.14 -10.55 -13.13
N PRO A 228 20.37 -11.12 -13.09
CA PRO A 228 21.26 -11.04 -11.93
C PRO A 228 21.75 -9.62 -11.60
N SER A 229 21.66 -8.71 -12.57
CA SER A 229 22.05 -7.32 -12.45
C SER A 229 21.25 -6.44 -13.41
N ILE A 230 21.24 -5.13 -13.16
CA ILE A 230 20.76 -4.11 -14.09
C ILE A 230 21.94 -3.21 -14.48
N THR A 231 22.00 -2.83 -15.75
CA THR A 231 22.95 -1.85 -16.26
C THR A 231 22.32 -0.47 -16.37
N TYR A 232 23.07 0.55 -15.93
CA TYR A 232 22.70 1.96 -15.94
C TYR A 232 23.74 2.73 -16.72
N ASN A 233 23.34 3.50 -17.73
CA ASN A 233 24.25 4.47 -18.34
C ASN A 233 24.14 5.79 -17.58
N LEU A 234 25.25 6.21 -16.98
CA LEU A 234 25.35 7.40 -16.16
C LEU A 234 26.11 8.52 -16.88
N GLU A 235 25.56 9.72 -16.85
CA GLU A 235 26.21 10.96 -17.25
C GLU A 235 26.34 11.88 -16.03
N CYS A 236 27.57 12.01 -15.52
CA CYS A 236 27.81 12.77 -14.29
C CYS A 236 28.37 14.16 -14.63
N PRO A 237 28.01 15.23 -13.88
CA PRO A 237 28.52 16.58 -14.14
C PRO A 237 30.05 16.71 -14.17
N LYS A 238 30.76 15.82 -13.47
CA LYS A 238 32.23 15.85 -13.30
C LYS A 238 32.96 14.63 -13.88
N LYS A 239 32.27 13.71 -14.55
CA LYS A 239 32.88 12.48 -15.11
C LYS A 239 32.41 12.25 -16.55
N ARG A 240 33.21 11.54 -17.33
CA ARG A 240 32.77 11.02 -18.64
C ARG A 240 31.61 10.04 -18.44
N SER A 241 30.68 10.01 -19.39
CA SER A 241 29.62 8.99 -19.44
C SER A 241 30.19 7.58 -19.31
N PHE A 242 29.58 6.74 -18.47
CA PHE A 242 29.98 5.35 -18.25
C PHE A 242 28.78 4.45 -17.94
N THR A 243 28.98 3.14 -18.11
CA THR A 243 27.98 2.13 -17.76
C THR A 243 28.28 1.57 -16.38
N LEU A 244 27.32 1.69 -15.47
CA LEU A 244 27.31 1.12 -14.14
C LEU A 244 26.49 -0.18 -14.15
N GLU A 245 27.08 -1.29 -13.73
CA GLU A 245 26.35 -2.53 -13.48
C GLU A 245 26.07 -2.68 -11.98
N ARG A 246 24.79 -2.84 -11.61
CA ARG A 246 24.37 -3.09 -10.22
C ARG A 246 23.79 -4.49 -10.09
N LYS A 247 24.44 -5.30 -9.27
CA LYS A 247 23.93 -6.59 -8.81
C LYS A 247 22.97 -6.39 -7.64
N TRP A 248 22.02 -7.30 -7.50
CA TRP A 248 21.11 -7.34 -6.37
C TRP A 248 21.83 -7.74 -5.08
N ASN A 249 21.67 -6.94 -4.04
CA ASN A 249 21.91 -7.33 -2.67
C ASN A 249 20.65 -8.06 -2.19
N ILE A 250 20.79 -9.34 -1.90
CA ILE A 250 19.66 -10.21 -1.56
C ILE A 250 19.66 -10.44 -0.06
N SER A 251 18.53 -10.16 0.58
CA SER A 251 18.28 -10.48 1.98
C SER A 251 16.90 -11.10 2.14
N TYR A 252 16.60 -11.54 3.36
CA TYR A 252 15.28 -12.03 3.73
C TYR A 252 14.78 -11.24 4.93
N ASN A 253 13.57 -10.71 4.85
CA ASN A 253 13.02 -9.87 5.90
C ASN A 253 12.95 -10.63 7.23
N ASN A 254 13.44 -10.02 8.31
CA ASN A 254 13.62 -10.63 9.64
C ASN A 254 14.54 -11.88 9.68
N GLY A 255 15.33 -12.09 8.63
CA GLY A 255 16.50 -12.96 8.61
C GLY A 255 16.23 -14.47 8.69
N PHE A 256 17.26 -15.19 9.11
CA PHE A 256 17.34 -16.65 9.07
C PHE A 256 16.18 -17.37 9.77
N ASN A 257 15.78 -16.91 10.96
CA ASN A 257 14.79 -17.64 11.78
C ASN A 257 13.44 -17.76 11.04
N LEU A 258 12.96 -16.66 10.45
CA LEU A 258 11.71 -16.70 9.68
C LEU A 258 11.87 -17.44 8.36
N PHE A 259 13.01 -17.34 7.69
CA PHE A 259 13.28 -18.14 6.51
C PHE A 259 13.22 -19.63 6.82
N SER A 260 13.89 -20.09 7.89
CA SER A 260 13.82 -21.50 8.32
C SER A 260 12.39 -21.92 8.63
N ASN A 261 11.68 -21.13 9.44
CA ASN A 261 10.33 -21.43 9.88
C ASN A 261 9.35 -21.54 8.70
N PHE A 262 9.36 -20.57 7.79
CA PHE A 262 8.41 -20.55 6.68
C PHE A 262 8.84 -21.46 5.52
N CYS A 263 10.12 -21.53 5.18
CA CYS A 263 10.57 -22.26 4.01
C CYS A 263 10.98 -23.71 4.28
N LEU A 264 11.58 -24.02 5.44
CA LEU A 264 12.27 -25.31 5.65
C LEU A 264 11.56 -26.23 6.67
N ASP A 265 10.92 -25.66 7.68
CA ASP A 265 10.36 -26.41 8.82
C ASP A 265 8.84 -26.67 8.71
N GLN A 266 8.30 -26.70 7.48
CA GLN A 266 6.85 -26.80 7.18
C GLN A 266 6.11 -28.05 7.74
N ASN A 267 6.79 -28.95 8.44
CA ASN A 267 6.19 -30.13 9.07
C ASN A 267 5.58 -29.87 10.47
N ASN A 268 5.68 -28.65 11.04
CA ASN A 268 5.16 -28.38 12.40
C ASN A 268 4.02 -27.36 12.51
N ASN A 269 3.67 -26.61 11.46
CA ASN A 269 2.60 -25.61 11.55
C ASN A 269 1.56 -25.78 10.43
N THR A 270 0.73 -26.82 10.54
CA THR A 270 -0.66 -26.65 10.11
C THR A 270 -1.25 -25.57 11.01
N THR A 271 -1.75 -24.48 10.42
CA THR A 271 -2.35 -23.30 11.08
C THR A 271 -1.39 -22.43 11.90
N SER A 272 -0.46 -21.73 11.25
CA SER A 272 -0.16 -20.36 11.71
C SER A 272 -1.14 -19.44 11.00
N ALA A 273 -2.39 -19.45 11.47
CA ALA A 273 -3.37 -18.45 11.07
C ALA A 273 -2.80 -17.10 11.53
N LEU A 274 -2.51 -16.24 10.56
CA LEU A 274 -1.90 -14.96 10.85
C LEU A 274 -3.04 -14.01 11.25
N ASN A 275 -3.38 -14.07 12.53
CA ASN A 275 -4.35 -13.18 13.15
C ASN A 275 -3.82 -11.74 13.15
N ASP A 276 -4.32 -10.96 12.21
CA ASP A 276 -3.99 -9.54 12.07
C ASP A 276 -5.26 -8.71 12.25
N ASN A 277 -5.46 -8.22 13.47
CA ASN A 277 -6.47 -7.20 13.76
C ASN A 277 -6.00 -5.88 13.15
N PHE A 278 -6.37 -5.63 11.89
CA PHE A 278 -6.00 -4.41 11.18
C PHE A 278 -6.93 -3.20 11.45
N ALA A 279 -7.94 -3.35 12.31
CA ALA A 279 -8.77 -2.24 12.77
C ALA A 279 -9.17 -2.43 14.23
N SER A 280 -8.95 -1.37 15.02
CA SER A 280 -9.55 -1.08 16.33
C SER A 280 -9.75 -2.23 17.34
N SER A 281 -8.83 -2.36 18.29
CA SER A 281 -9.12 -2.31 19.74
C SER A 281 -7.92 -2.84 20.54
N GLY A 282 -7.56 -2.11 21.58
CA GLY A 282 -6.35 -2.38 22.35
C GLY A 282 -6.41 -3.68 23.13
N LYS A 283 -5.55 -4.65 22.78
CA LYS A 283 -4.86 -5.54 23.73
C LYS A 283 -3.63 -6.15 23.04
N VAL A 284 -2.47 -5.62 23.41
CA VAL A 284 -1.14 -6.05 22.97
C VAL A 284 -0.67 -7.16 23.89
N THR A 285 -0.41 -8.35 23.35
CA THR A 285 0.70 -9.22 23.80
C THR A 285 1.01 -10.29 22.73
N GLU A 286 2.28 -10.37 22.35
CA GLU A 286 2.96 -11.41 21.51
C GLU A 286 2.57 -11.59 20.03
N LEU A 287 1.40 -11.13 19.59
CA LEU A 287 0.91 -11.28 18.20
C LEU A 287 1.49 -10.25 17.19
N ALA A 288 2.07 -9.15 17.69
CA ALA A 288 2.57 -8.02 16.88
C ALA A 288 3.72 -8.36 15.90
N THR A 289 4.37 -9.51 16.08
CA THR A 289 5.48 -9.94 15.22
C THR A 289 5.00 -10.57 13.91
N ALA A 290 3.79 -11.15 13.89
CA ALA A 290 3.14 -11.68 12.69
C ALA A 290 2.51 -10.57 11.85
N THR A 291 1.89 -9.59 12.52
CA THR A 291 1.23 -8.44 11.89
C THR A 291 2.17 -7.51 11.15
N LYS A 292 3.41 -7.40 11.61
CA LYS A 292 4.49 -6.69 10.92
C LYS A 292 5.00 -7.40 9.65
N LEU A 293 4.61 -8.67 9.43
CA LEU A 293 5.04 -9.48 8.29
C LEU A 293 4.05 -9.46 7.10
N ILE A 294 2.78 -9.13 7.36
CA ILE A 294 1.66 -9.21 6.40
C ILE A 294 1.18 -7.84 5.98
N SER A 295 1.31 -6.84 6.86
CA SER A 295 1.31 -5.45 6.40
C SER A 295 2.46 -5.31 5.40
N SER A 296 2.12 -5.01 4.16
CA SER A 296 3.08 -4.67 3.11
C SER A 296 3.72 -3.30 3.34
N ASP A 297 3.79 -2.84 4.59
CA ASP A 297 4.61 -1.70 4.98
C ASP A 297 6.03 -2.19 5.30
N LYS A 298 6.51 -3.17 4.50
CA LYS A 298 7.88 -3.72 4.55
C LYS A 298 8.95 -2.68 4.22
N PHE A 299 8.53 -1.52 3.72
CA PHE A 299 9.27 -0.28 3.81
C PHE A 299 9.03 0.35 5.19
N GLU A 300 9.43 -0.32 6.28
CA GLU A 300 9.95 0.50 7.39
C GLU A 300 11.07 1.29 6.75
N ALA A 301 10.85 2.59 6.57
CA ALA A 301 11.83 3.52 6.04
C ALA A 301 13.17 3.08 6.62
N SER A 302 14.06 2.64 5.74
CA SER A 302 15.41 2.23 6.10
C SER A 302 15.89 3.22 7.15
N THR A 303 15.90 2.79 8.40
CA THR A 303 16.46 3.55 9.51
C THR A 303 17.98 3.63 9.36
N SER A 304 18.53 3.11 8.25
CA SER A 304 19.94 3.05 7.92
C SER A 304 20.40 4.03 6.83
N SER A 305 19.56 4.93 6.30
CA SER A 305 20.09 6.16 5.70
C SER A 305 20.05 7.30 6.73
N ASN A 306 21.19 7.56 7.36
CA ASN A 306 21.47 8.68 8.25
C ASN A 306 21.26 10.09 7.64
N GLU A 307 20.64 10.21 6.47
CA GLU A 307 20.26 11.49 5.90
C GLU A 307 18.85 11.86 6.38
N LYS A 308 18.77 12.44 7.58
CA LYS A 308 17.58 13.21 7.97
C LYS A 308 17.29 14.20 6.84
N GLN A 309 16.11 14.12 6.23
CA GLN A 309 15.65 15.14 5.28
C GLN A 309 15.90 16.51 5.90
N LYS A 310 16.64 17.35 5.17
CA LYS A 310 17.00 18.67 5.68
C LYS A 310 15.75 19.53 5.55
N ILE A 311 15.23 20.03 6.66
CA ILE A 311 14.13 21.00 6.67
C ILE A 311 14.76 22.34 7.02
N LYS A 312 15.18 23.09 5.99
CA LYS A 312 15.92 24.36 6.21
C LYS A 312 15.01 25.58 6.22
N HIS A 313 13.88 25.52 5.53
CA HIS A 313 13.02 26.68 5.28
C HIS A 313 11.78 26.73 6.18
N ALA A 314 11.64 25.78 7.11
CA ALA A 314 10.57 25.78 8.11
C ALA A 314 11.13 25.53 9.51
N LYS A 315 10.59 26.24 10.50
CA LYS A 315 11.01 26.11 11.91
C LYS A 315 10.24 24.96 12.56
N LEU A 316 10.95 24.01 13.16
CA LEU A 316 10.32 22.94 13.95
C LEU A 316 9.56 23.53 15.15
N VAL A 317 8.30 23.14 15.29
CA VAL A 317 7.41 23.57 16.39
C VAL A 317 7.30 22.46 17.44
N VAL A 318 7.00 21.25 16.98
CA VAL A 318 7.05 19.97 17.70
C VAL A 318 7.27 18.89 16.63
N LYS A 319 7.62 17.65 17.01
CA LYS A 319 7.75 16.53 16.06
C LYS A 319 6.59 16.55 15.07
N ASP A 320 6.89 16.48 13.77
CA ASP A 320 5.95 16.47 12.63
C ASP A 320 5.14 17.77 12.41
N PHE A 321 5.42 18.84 13.18
CA PHE A 321 4.79 20.15 13.00
C PHE A 321 5.84 21.25 12.83
N TYR A 322 5.65 22.08 11.80
CA TYR A 322 6.59 23.13 11.43
C TYR A 322 5.87 24.47 11.18
N LEU A 323 6.64 25.56 11.13
CA LEU A 323 6.14 26.90 10.85
C LEU A 323 7.02 27.59 9.81
N ILE A 324 6.41 28.04 8.71
CA ILE A 324 7.00 28.99 7.78
C ILE A 324 6.52 30.39 8.18
N ASP A 325 7.47 31.32 8.30
CA ASP A 325 7.23 32.71 8.68
C ASP A 325 8.08 33.61 7.78
N ASP A 326 7.43 34.23 6.79
CA ASP A 326 8.06 35.17 5.85
C ASP A 326 7.97 36.63 6.33
N GLY A 327 7.53 36.85 7.56
CA GLY A 327 7.29 38.17 8.17
C GLY A 327 5.95 38.81 7.81
N LYS A 328 5.23 38.30 6.80
CA LYS A 328 3.89 38.78 6.40
C LYS A 328 2.82 37.74 6.69
N ASN A 329 3.11 36.47 6.41
CA ASN A 329 2.25 35.32 6.57
C ASN A 329 2.94 34.25 7.41
N LYS A 330 2.16 33.63 8.31
CA LYS A 330 2.59 32.48 9.11
C LYS A 330 1.78 31.27 8.67
N VAL A 331 2.46 30.31 8.06
CA VAL A 331 1.85 29.07 7.58
C VAL A 331 2.32 27.93 8.47
N GLY A 332 1.38 27.26 9.10
CA GLY A 332 1.64 26.04 9.85
C GLY A 332 1.73 24.84 8.90
N ILE A 333 2.57 23.87 9.23
CA ILE A 333 2.71 22.62 8.48
C ILE A 333 2.46 21.49 9.47
N ALA A 334 1.59 20.56 9.11
CA ALA A 334 1.39 19.30 9.80
C ALA A 334 1.74 18.17 8.84
N VAL A 335 2.78 17.40 9.17
CA VAL A 335 3.21 16.23 8.42
C VAL A 335 2.51 15.01 9.03
N ILE A 336 1.70 14.31 8.25
CA ILE A 336 0.94 13.14 8.70
C ILE A 336 1.29 11.99 7.76
N THR A 337 2.09 11.03 8.26
CA THR A 337 2.59 9.91 7.46
C THR A 337 1.86 8.59 7.74
N GLU A 338 0.98 8.56 8.74
CA GLU A 338 0.15 7.41 9.10
C GLU A 338 -1.05 7.89 9.93
N GLU A 339 -2.22 7.26 9.77
CA GLU A 339 -3.38 7.42 10.65
C GLU A 339 -3.36 6.36 11.76
N ARG A 340 -2.32 6.34 12.60
CA ARG A 340 -2.26 5.34 13.69
C ARG A 340 -3.35 5.56 14.74
N SER A 341 -3.69 4.50 15.48
CA SER A 341 -4.60 4.60 16.63
C SER A 341 -4.08 5.60 17.68
N LYS A 342 -5.00 6.36 18.29
CA LYS A 342 -4.73 7.37 19.34
C LYS A 342 -3.93 8.60 18.85
N LEU A 343 -4.01 8.91 17.56
CA LEU A 343 -3.28 10.03 16.95
C LEU A 343 -3.93 11.40 17.27
N GLU A 344 -5.19 11.41 17.72
CA GLU A 344 -6.03 12.58 17.93
C GLU A 344 -5.38 13.60 18.87
N ASN A 345 -4.93 13.15 20.05
CA ASN A 345 -4.30 14.02 21.05
C ASN A 345 -2.98 14.63 20.56
N PHE A 346 -2.22 13.88 19.77
CA PHE A 346 -0.99 14.37 19.16
C PHE A 346 -1.29 15.48 18.13
N LEU A 347 -2.30 15.27 17.28
CA LEU A 347 -2.74 16.24 16.29
C LEU A 347 -3.27 17.52 16.95
N ILE A 348 -4.16 17.40 17.93
CA ILE A 348 -4.69 18.54 18.71
C ILE A 348 -3.55 19.35 19.31
N GLY A 349 -2.59 18.68 19.97
CA GLY A 349 -1.45 19.34 20.59
C GLY A 349 -0.56 20.08 19.59
N GLY A 350 -0.33 19.50 18.41
CA GLY A 350 0.42 20.12 17.31
C GLY A 350 -0.30 21.34 16.74
N PHE A 351 -1.58 21.20 16.38
CA PHE A 351 -2.41 22.29 15.88
C PHE A 351 -2.53 23.44 16.90
N GLN A 352 -2.70 23.14 18.19
CA GLN A 352 -2.74 24.17 19.23
C GLN A 352 -1.42 24.94 19.33
N LYS A 353 -0.28 24.25 19.17
CA LYS A 353 1.04 24.89 19.15
C LYS A 353 1.28 25.76 17.92
N LEU A 354 0.73 25.39 16.76
CA LEU A 354 0.74 26.22 15.55
C LEU A 354 -0.15 27.46 15.72
N LYS A 355 -1.38 27.28 16.21
CA LYS A 355 -2.32 28.36 16.55
C LYS A 355 -1.68 29.37 17.51
N ASN A 356 -1.07 28.90 18.59
CA ASN A 356 -0.40 29.75 19.58
C ASN A 356 0.80 30.52 19.02
N ARG A 357 1.43 30.04 17.94
CA ARG A 357 2.51 30.75 17.23
C ARG A 357 2.01 31.71 16.15
N GLY A 358 0.70 31.81 15.98
CA GLY A 358 0.03 32.75 15.08
C GLY A 358 -0.10 32.25 13.64
N ALA A 359 -0.03 30.93 13.40
CA ALA A 359 -0.28 30.36 12.07
C ALA A 359 -1.70 30.70 11.59
N LYS A 360 -1.81 31.36 10.43
CA LYS A 360 -3.06 31.80 9.81
C LYS A 360 -3.54 30.88 8.70
N LYS A 361 -2.61 30.12 8.13
CA LYS A 361 -2.86 29.10 7.10
C LYS A 361 -2.23 27.78 7.54
N LEU A 362 -2.68 26.68 6.95
CA LEU A 362 -2.24 25.33 7.28
C LEU A 362 -1.95 24.53 6.00
N ILE A 363 -0.77 23.92 5.94
CA ILE A 363 -0.44 22.89 4.95
C ILE A 363 -0.51 21.54 5.66
N LEU A 364 -1.33 20.63 5.13
CA LEU A 364 -1.33 19.22 5.50
C LEU A 364 -0.44 18.48 4.51
N ASP A 365 0.74 18.06 4.95
CA ASP A 365 1.63 17.20 4.16
C ASP A 365 1.36 15.74 4.49
N VAL A 366 0.74 15.06 3.53
CA VAL A 366 0.39 13.64 3.62
C VAL A 366 1.18 12.81 2.60
N SER A 367 2.36 13.29 2.24
CA SER A 367 3.29 12.54 1.39
C SER A 367 3.74 11.26 2.09
N ASN A 368 3.74 10.14 1.36
CA ASN A 368 4.02 8.79 1.88
C ASN A 368 3.05 8.30 2.97
N ASN A 369 1.87 8.91 3.09
CA ASN A 369 0.91 8.46 4.08
C ASN A 369 0.22 7.16 3.63
N ILE A 370 0.44 6.09 4.39
CA ILE A 370 -0.02 4.73 4.07
C ILE A 370 -1.50 4.48 4.42
N GLY A 371 -2.13 5.41 5.13
CA GLY A 371 -3.43 5.18 5.75
C GLY A 371 -3.32 4.68 7.20
N GLY A 372 -4.36 4.01 7.65
CA GLY A 372 -4.49 3.46 8.99
C GLY A 372 -5.93 3.45 9.44
N ASP A 373 -6.16 3.90 10.67
CA ASP A 373 -7.44 3.92 11.35
C ASP A 373 -8.48 4.78 10.59
N LEU A 374 -9.67 4.23 10.40
CA LEU A 374 -10.77 4.84 9.65
C LEU A 374 -11.51 5.92 10.45
N THR A 375 -11.30 6.01 11.76
CA THR A 375 -11.87 7.08 12.60
C THR A 375 -11.08 8.39 12.48
N VAL A 376 -9.78 8.34 12.17
CA VAL A 376 -8.93 9.54 12.08
C VAL A 376 -9.39 10.52 10.98
N PRO A 377 -9.76 10.09 9.75
CA PRO A 377 -10.34 10.98 8.75
C PRO A 377 -11.59 11.72 9.25
N LEU A 378 -12.47 11.00 9.94
CA LEU A 378 -13.72 11.51 10.49
C LEU A 378 -13.44 12.51 11.62
N PHE A 379 -12.49 12.18 12.50
CA PHE A 379 -12.06 13.03 13.60
C PHE A 379 -11.44 14.33 13.08
N LEU A 380 -10.53 14.27 12.11
CA LEU A 380 -9.89 15.44 11.51
C LEU A 380 -10.88 16.34 10.78
N THR A 381 -11.84 15.75 10.05
CA THR A 381 -12.94 16.50 9.43
C THR A 381 -13.74 17.28 10.46
N SER A 382 -14.10 16.61 11.55
CA SER A 382 -14.89 17.22 12.63
C SER A 382 -14.12 18.28 13.41
N LEU A 383 -12.80 18.08 13.59
CA LEU A 383 -11.92 18.97 14.34
C LEU A 383 -11.57 20.26 13.59
N LEU A 384 -11.25 20.15 12.30
CA LEU A 384 -10.76 21.27 11.50
C LEU A 384 -11.87 21.99 10.74
N LEU A 385 -12.97 21.32 10.41
CA LEU A 385 -13.99 21.85 9.50
C LEU A 385 -15.38 21.86 10.15
N SER A 386 -16.09 20.73 10.11
CA SER A 386 -17.45 20.65 10.65
C SER A 386 -17.77 19.25 11.19
N PRO A 387 -18.40 19.16 12.37
CA PRO A 387 -18.91 17.88 12.88
C PRO A 387 -20.26 17.47 12.27
N LYS A 388 -20.82 18.25 11.33
CA LYS A 388 -22.14 17.96 10.72
C LYS A 388 -22.07 16.76 9.76
N GLN A 389 -23.09 15.92 9.80
CA GLN A 389 -23.25 14.80 8.89
C GLN A 389 -23.71 15.23 7.47
N PRO A 390 -23.30 14.52 6.41
CA PRO A 390 -22.26 13.51 6.41
C PRO A 390 -20.87 14.14 6.61
N ASN A 391 -20.05 13.57 7.49
CA ASN A 391 -18.67 14.00 7.78
C ASN A 391 -17.64 12.94 7.34
N SER A 392 -18.09 11.92 6.62
CA SER A 392 -17.29 10.91 5.94
C SER A 392 -18.03 10.43 4.68
N PHE A 393 -17.33 9.73 3.80
CA PHE A 393 -17.98 9.08 2.67
C PHE A 393 -18.82 7.88 3.14
N PRO A 394 -20.03 7.68 2.57
CA PRO A 394 -20.77 6.46 2.80
C PRO A 394 -20.02 5.25 2.26
N THR A 395 -20.29 4.12 2.88
CA THR A 395 -19.62 2.85 2.61
C THR A 395 -20.63 1.72 2.54
N ASP A 396 -20.18 0.60 1.99
CA ASP A 396 -20.96 -0.63 1.91
C ASP A 396 -20.10 -1.88 2.06
N ILE A 397 -20.74 -2.96 2.52
CA ILE A 397 -20.19 -4.31 2.62
C ILE A 397 -21.08 -5.31 1.89
N ILE A 398 -20.47 -6.39 1.43
CA ILE A 398 -21.24 -7.50 0.88
C ILE A 398 -21.97 -8.24 2.01
N ILE A 399 -23.29 -8.40 1.88
CA ILE A 399 -24.10 -9.22 2.79
C ILE A 399 -24.56 -10.49 2.11
N ASN A 400 -24.12 -11.62 2.65
CA ASN A 400 -24.54 -12.95 2.21
C ASN A 400 -25.65 -13.53 3.10
N ASN A 401 -26.41 -14.50 2.58
CA ASN A 401 -27.47 -15.17 3.35
C ASN A 401 -26.97 -15.79 4.66
N PHE A 402 -25.75 -16.34 4.65
CA PHE A 402 -25.17 -16.98 5.83
C PHE A 402 -24.66 -15.97 6.87
N THR A 403 -24.48 -14.70 6.49
CA THR A 403 -24.03 -13.62 7.36
C THR A 403 -25.17 -12.99 8.15
N ILE A 404 -26.41 -13.05 7.64
CA ILE A 404 -27.59 -12.43 8.28
C ILE A 404 -27.79 -12.84 9.75
N PRO A 405 -27.73 -14.13 10.12
CA PRO A 405 -27.89 -14.51 11.52
C PRO A 405 -26.82 -13.90 12.44
N LYS A 406 -25.60 -13.67 11.93
CA LYS A 406 -24.54 -12.98 12.68
C LYS A 406 -24.82 -11.50 12.85
N ILE A 407 -25.33 -10.83 11.81
CA ILE A 407 -25.74 -9.43 11.90
C ILE A 407 -26.85 -9.24 12.95
N GLU A 408 -27.87 -10.11 12.93
CA GLU A 408 -28.98 -10.08 13.88
C GLU A 408 -28.51 -10.34 15.33
N ASP A 409 -27.61 -11.30 15.53
CA ASP A 409 -27.01 -11.58 16.84
C ASP A 409 -26.16 -10.40 17.34
N ASN A 410 -25.28 -9.87 16.49
CA ASN A 410 -24.40 -8.74 16.82
C ASN A 410 -25.20 -7.49 17.21
N PHE A 411 -26.28 -7.17 16.49
CA PHE A 411 -27.14 -6.03 16.83
C PHE A 411 -27.67 -6.08 18.26
N ASN A 412 -27.94 -7.29 18.77
CA ASN A 412 -28.49 -7.50 20.11
C ASN A 412 -27.42 -7.66 21.20
N THR A 413 -26.16 -7.96 20.83
CA THR A 413 -25.13 -8.40 21.77
C THR A 413 -23.90 -7.49 21.83
N LEU A 414 -23.59 -6.76 20.76
CA LEU A 414 -22.41 -5.91 20.65
C LEU A 414 -22.77 -4.43 20.76
N GLY A 415 -21.89 -3.66 21.37
CA GLY A 415 -21.99 -2.21 21.49
C GLY A 415 -21.38 -1.47 20.28
N PRO A 416 -21.45 -0.12 20.29
CA PRO A 416 -20.93 0.71 19.19
C PRO A 416 -19.40 0.75 19.11
N ASP A 417 -18.70 0.46 20.22
CA ASP A 417 -17.24 0.41 20.26
C ASP A 417 -16.68 -1.02 20.01
N ASP A 418 -17.56 -2.02 19.83
CA ASP A 418 -17.18 -3.42 19.58
C ASP A 418 -16.99 -3.66 18.07
N TYR A 419 -15.73 -3.67 17.64
CA TYR A 419 -15.38 -3.86 16.24
C TYR A 419 -15.78 -5.24 15.72
N ASN A 420 -16.68 -5.23 14.74
CA ASN A 420 -17.02 -6.35 13.87
C ASN A 420 -17.69 -5.73 12.64
N ILE A 421 -17.23 -6.05 11.44
CA ILE A 421 -17.76 -5.44 10.21
C ILE A 421 -19.26 -5.72 9.97
N TYR A 422 -19.79 -6.76 10.60
CA TYR A 422 -21.21 -7.11 10.58
C TYR A 422 -21.94 -6.74 11.88
N ASN A 423 -21.41 -5.78 12.65
CA ASN A 423 -22.10 -5.18 13.80
C ASN A 423 -22.80 -3.88 13.37
N PRO A 424 -24.14 -3.82 13.27
CA PRO A 424 -24.81 -2.58 12.88
C PRO A 424 -24.58 -1.43 13.86
N ASN A 425 -24.31 -1.71 15.14
CA ASN A 425 -24.11 -0.67 16.16
C ASN A 425 -22.79 0.07 15.98
N PHE A 426 -21.83 -0.51 15.25
CA PHE A 426 -20.54 0.10 14.90
C PHE A 426 -20.68 1.20 13.83
N TYR A 427 -21.85 1.30 13.17
CA TYR A 427 -22.09 2.19 12.06
C TYR A 427 -23.26 3.14 12.30
N LEU A 428 -23.31 4.20 11.49
CA LEU A 428 -24.43 5.12 11.41
C LEU A 428 -25.11 5.02 10.03
N SER A 429 -26.43 5.17 10.00
CA SER A 429 -27.20 5.17 8.75
C SER A 429 -26.86 6.37 7.86
N PHE A 430 -26.80 6.15 6.55
CA PHE A 430 -26.66 7.23 5.58
C PHE A 430 -28.04 7.64 5.00
N PRO A 431 -28.32 8.94 4.77
CA PRO A 431 -27.46 10.10 5.02
C PRO A 431 -27.65 10.75 6.40
N SER A 432 -28.56 10.24 7.25
CA SER A 432 -28.95 10.97 8.46
C SER A 432 -27.87 10.97 9.56
N GLY A 433 -27.03 9.93 9.61
CA GLY A 433 -26.06 9.73 10.67
C GLY A 433 -26.69 9.21 11.97
N ASP A 434 -27.89 8.63 11.91
CA ASP A 434 -28.55 8.03 13.08
C ASP A 434 -28.13 6.57 13.26
N HIS A 435 -28.18 6.07 14.49
CA HIS A 435 -28.04 4.63 14.76
C HIS A 435 -29.16 3.83 14.09
N PHE A 436 -28.83 2.60 13.68
CA PHE A 436 -29.82 1.68 13.13
C PHE A 436 -30.86 1.29 14.19
N SER A 437 -32.13 1.30 13.81
CA SER A 437 -33.23 0.93 14.71
C SER A 437 -33.38 -0.59 14.84
N ASN A 438 -32.93 -1.35 13.84
CA ASN A 438 -32.92 -2.81 13.83
C ASN A 438 -31.91 -3.34 12.79
N ALA A 439 -31.58 -4.63 12.87
CA ALA A 439 -30.66 -5.30 11.95
C ALA A 439 -31.15 -5.31 10.48
N SER A 440 -32.47 -5.34 10.23
CA SER A 440 -33.01 -5.34 8.86
C SER A 440 -32.77 -4.01 8.15
N ASP A 441 -32.76 -2.89 8.87
CA ASP A 441 -32.43 -1.57 8.33
C ASP A 441 -30.96 -1.50 7.88
N PHE A 442 -30.05 -2.16 8.60
CA PHE A 442 -28.65 -2.30 8.19
C PHE A 442 -28.50 -3.21 6.96
N ILE A 443 -29.22 -4.34 6.95
CA ILE A 443 -29.16 -5.31 5.84
C ILE A 443 -29.69 -4.72 4.53
N GLY A 444 -30.76 -3.93 4.58
CA GLY A 444 -31.35 -3.27 3.42
C GLY A 444 -31.98 -4.21 2.38
N THR A 445 -32.20 -3.69 1.17
CA THR A 445 -32.93 -4.40 0.09
C THR A 445 -32.07 -5.40 -0.70
N ARG A 446 -30.75 -5.47 -0.44
CA ARG A 446 -29.79 -6.43 -1.02
C ARG A 446 -29.83 -6.56 -2.55
N GLU A 447 -29.87 -5.45 -3.28
CA GLU A 447 -29.67 -5.47 -4.73
C GLU A 447 -28.19 -5.76 -5.04
N LYS A 448 -27.87 -6.59 -6.05
CA LYS A 448 -26.50 -6.86 -6.52
C LYS A 448 -25.44 -7.19 -5.45
N ARG A 449 -25.83 -7.81 -4.33
CA ARG A 449 -24.98 -8.22 -3.18
C ARG A 449 -24.54 -7.06 -2.26
N THR A 450 -24.91 -5.82 -2.56
CA THR A 450 -24.64 -4.62 -1.76
C THR A 450 -25.71 -4.44 -0.66
N SER A 451 -25.34 -3.83 0.47
CA SER A 451 -26.27 -3.53 1.57
C SER A 451 -26.80 -2.09 1.50
N ASN A 452 -27.41 -1.60 2.57
CA ASN A 452 -27.70 -0.17 2.68
C ASN A 452 -26.39 0.59 2.93
N LEU A 453 -26.32 1.85 2.51
CA LEU A 453 -25.14 2.67 2.77
C LEU A 453 -25.08 3.12 4.22
N TYR A 454 -23.86 3.19 4.75
CA TYR A 454 -23.62 3.62 6.12
C TYR A 454 -22.32 4.40 6.27
N LEU A 455 -22.22 5.14 7.37
CA LEU A 455 -21.13 6.02 7.73
C LEU A 455 -20.30 5.41 8.87
N ASN A 456 -19.00 5.75 8.90
CA ASN A 456 -18.17 5.47 10.07
C ASN A 456 -18.65 6.30 11.27
N ALA A 457 -18.54 5.73 12.47
CA ALA A 457 -18.77 6.43 13.73
C ALA A 457 -17.44 6.74 14.41
N LEU A 458 -17.40 7.83 15.19
CA LEU A 458 -16.34 8.02 16.17
C LEU A 458 -16.60 7.12 17.37
N THR A 459 -15.54 6.64 18.01
CA THR A 459 -15.66 5.96 19.29
C THR A 459 -16.12 6.93 20.39
N SER A 460 -16.67 6.38 21.47
CA SER A 460 -17.08 7.16 22.65
C SER A 460 -15.95 8.03 23.22
N GLU A 461 -14.69 7.55 23.15
CA GLU A 461 -13.50 8.29 23.60
C GLU A 461 -13.19 9.48 22.67
N GLU A 462 -13.24 9.26 21.35
CA GLU A 462 -12.94 10.29 20.35
C GLU A 462 -13.99 11.41 20.37
N GLU A 463 -15.27 11.09 20.49
CA GLU A 463 -16.34 12.09 20.64
C GLU A 463 -16.10 12.96 21.87
N LYS A 464 -15.68 12.35 22.99
CA LYS A 464 -15.34 13.07 24.22
C LYS A 464 -14.12 13.97 24.01
N ILE A 465 -13.09 13.52 23.31
CA ILE A 465 -11.91 14.33 22.99
C ILE A 465 -12.33 15.52 22.12
N LEU A 466 -13.12 15.29 21.08
CA LEU A 466 -13.60 16.31 20.15
C LEU A 466 -14.42 17.38 20.88
N ASN A 467 -15.39 16.97 21.70
CA ASN A 467 -16.26 17.87 22.47
C ASN A 467 -15.51 18.72 23.50
N ASN A 468 -14.38 18.22 24.02
CA ASN A 468 -13.53 18.95 24.96
C ASN A 468 -12.46 19.81 24.26
N THR A 469 -12.37 19.76 22.93
CA THR A 469 -11.37 20.49 22.16
C THR A 469 -11.99 21.75 21.54
N SER A 470 -11.36 22.89 21.76
CA SER A 470 -11.78 24.14 21.12
C SER A 470 -11.49 24.12 19.63
N SER A 471 -12.37 24.73 18.83
CA SER A 471 -12.17 24.83 17.39
C SER A 471 -10.89 25.58 17.01
N PHE A 472 -10.32 25.17 15.87
CA PHE A 472 -9.19 25.83 15.25
C PHE A 472 -9.65 26.99 14.34
N PRO A 473 -8.80 28.02 14.14
CA PRO A 473 -9.21 29.23 13.42
C PRO A 473 -9.18 29.09 11.90
N TRP A 474 -8.70 27.96 11.37
CA TRP A 474 -8.57 27.73 9.94
C TRP A 474 -9.90 27.29 9.35
N THR A 475 -10.26 27.88 8.22
CA THR A 475 -11.36 27.45 7.36
C THR A 475 -10.84 26.62 6.19
N SER A 476 -11.72 26.09 5.34
CA SER A 476 -11.31 25.35 4.13
C SER A 476 -10.38 26.17 3.21
N ASP A 477 -10.61 27.49 3.11
CA ASP A 477 -9.77 28.41 2.30
C ASP A 477 -8.40 28.70 2.95
N ASP A 478 -8.21 28.28 4.20
CA ASP A 478 -6.96 28.40 4.94
C ASP A 478 -6.10 27.14 4.90
N ILE A 479 -6.60 26.06 4.28
CA ILE A 479 -5.97 24.75 4.26
C ILE A 479 -5.57 24.37 2.83
N ILE A 480 -4.36 23.80 2.68
CA ILE A 480 -3.90 23.15 1.45
C ILE A 480 -3.36 21.77 1.80
N ILE A 481 -3.61 20.79 0.94
CA ILE A 481 -3.05 19.44 1.05
C ILE A 481 -1.89 19.30 0.05
N ILE A 482 -0.76 18.75 0.51
CA ILE A 482 0.35 18.33 -0.35
C ILE A 482 0.64 16.84 -0.18
N THR A 483 0.91 16.17 -1.29
CA THR A 483 1.18 14.73 -1.34
C THR A 483 2.01 14.35 -2.56
N ASN A 484 2.67 13.20 -2.53
CA ASN A 484 3.32 12.57 -3.68
C ASN A 484 2.39 11.54 -4.37
N GLY A 485 1.10 11.54 -4.04
CA GLY A 485 0.10 10.59 -4.55
C GLY A 485 0.03 9.28 -3.78
N PHE A 486 0.88 9.09 -2.76
CA PHE A 486 0.89 7.86 -1.95
C PHE A 486 -0.14 7.86 -0.84
N CYS A 487 -0.82 8.99 -0.59
CA CYS A 487 -1.89 9.10 0.39
C CYS A 487 -2.95 8.02 0.13
N ALA A 488 -2.95 7.01 0.99
CA ALA A 488 -3.53 5.70 0.78
C ALA A 488 -4.67 5.43 1.78
N SER A 489 -5.64 4.57 1.42
CA SER A 489 -6.65 4.06 2.34
C SER A 489 -7.37 5.20 3.12
N SER A 490 -7.32 5.21 4.46
CA SER A 490 -7.93 6.27 5.30
C SER A 490 -7.42 7.68 4.97
N CYS A 491 -6.13 7.87 4.65
CA CYS A 491 -5.61 9.16 4.16
C CYS A 491 -6.31 9.58 2.86
N ALA A 492 -6.49 8.63 1.94
CA ALA A 492 -7.16 8.89 0.67
C ALA A 492 -8.63 9.30 0.88
N LEU A 493 -9.33 8.67 1.84
CA LEU A 493 -10.67 9.08 2.26
C LEU A 493 -10.68 10.52 2.80
N LEU A 494 -9.77 10.85 3.73
CA LEU A 494 -9.66 12.19 4.32
C LEU A 494 -9.44 13.26 3.25
N THR A 495 -8.40 13.09 2.44
CA THR A 495 -8.00 14.11 1.45
C THR A 495 -9.03 14.28 0.36
N THR A 496 -9.67 13.18 -0.07
CA THR A 496 -10.71 13.23 -1.08
C THR A 496 -11.97 13.91 -0.52
N PHE A 497 -12.33 13.66 0.75
CA PHE A 497 -13.46 14.32 1.38
C PHE A 497 -13.21 15.83 1.54
N PHE A 498 -12.00 16.21 1.96
CA PHE A 498 -11.56 17.60 2.06
C PHE A 498 -11.63 18.33 0.71
N SER A 499 -11.18 17.68 -0.36
CA SER A 499 -11.20 18.28 -1.69
C SER A 499 -12.62 18.37 -2.27
N GLU A 500 -13.39 17.29 -2.26
CA GLU A 500 -14.68 17.22 -2.95
C GLU A 500 -15.81 17.94 -2.19
N ILE A 501 -15.81 17.87 -0.86
CA ILE A 501 -16.89 18.43 -0.03
C ILE A 501 -16.56 19.85 0.43
N TYR A 502 -15.31 20.09 0.82
CA TYR A 502 -14.86 21.37 1.35
C TYR A 502 -14.05 22.22 0.38
N ASN A 503 -13.86 21.78 -0.87
CA ASN A 503 -13.07 22.50 -1.89
C ASN A 503 -11.63 22.81 -1.44
N ILE A 504 -11.05 22.03 -0.53
CA ILE A 504 -9.67 22.23 -0.11
C ILE A 504 -8.74 21.95 -1.30
N LYS A 505 -7.87 22.91 -1.59
CA LYS A 505 -6.93 22.84 -2.70
C LYS A 505 -5.90 21.73 -2.46
N THR A 506 -5.67 20.90 -3.47
CA THR A 506 -4.71 19.79 -3.43
C THR A 506 -3.52 20.03 -4.35
N ILE A 507 -2.33 19.66 -3.89
CA ILE A 507 -1.08 19.67 -4.65
C ILE A 507 -0.56 18.24 -4.69
N ALA A 508 -0.35 17.71 -5.89
CA ALA A 508 0.41 16.49 -6.04
C ALA A 508 1.82 16.79 -6.55
N VAL A 509 2.83 16.10 -6.01
CA VAL A 509 4.24 16.29 -6.36
C VAL A 509 4.78 15.14 -7.21
N GLY A 510 5.55 15.41 -8.27
CA GLY A 510 6.28 14.41 -9.06
C GLY A 510 5.56 13.93 -10.32
N GLY A 511 5.47 12.62 -10.51
CA GLY A 511 4.85 11.90 -11.63
C GLY A 511 5.41 12.25 -13.01
N LEU A 512 4.60 12.01 -14.04
CA LEU A 512 4.95 12.30 -15.43
C LEU A 512 4.74 13.79 -15.75
N LEU A 513 5.67 14.36 -16.52
CA LEU A 513 5.57 15.73 -17.02
C LEU A 513 4.29 15.89 -17.86
N ASP A 514 3.64 17.05 -17.75
CA ASP A 514 2.42 17.44 -18.48
C ASP A 514 1.24 16.46 -18.36
N THR A 515 1.24 15.60 -17.33
CA THR A 515 0.17 14.65 -17.04
C THR A 515 -0.44 14.96 -15.68
N GLN A 516 -1.77 15.05 -15.61
CA GLN A 516 -2.48 15.14 -14.34
C GLN A 516 -2.22 13.88 -13.50
N MET A 517 -2.15 14.04 -12.19
CA MET A 517 -1.95 12.93 -11.26
C MET A 517 -2.93 13.04 -10.10
N SER A 518 -3.47 11.91 -9.68
CA SER A 518 -4.25 11.81 -8.46
C SER A 518 -3.42 12.25 -7.25
N PHE A 519 -4.07 12.94 -6.32
CA PHE A 519 -3.49 13.29 -5.01
C PHE A 519 -3.64 12.16 -3.98
N SER A 520 -4.38 11.10 -4.30
CA SER A 520 -4.60 9.96 -3.42
C SER A 520 -4.61 8.66 -4.22
N THR A 521 -4.52 7.53 -3.50
CA THR A 521 -4.50 6.20 -4.09
C THR A 521 -5.33 5.22 -3.25
N PHE A 522 -6.03 4.31 -3.92
CA PHE A 522 -6.93 3.30 -3.34
C PHE A 522 -7.76 3.79 -2.13
N PRO A 523 -8.64 4.80 -2.31
CA PRO A 523 -9.51 5.28 -1.23
C PRO A 523 -10.57 4.26 -0.79
N GLY A 524 -10.65 3.09 -1.40
CA GLY A 524 -11.68 2.09 -1.15
C GLY A 524 -11.59 1.43 0.22
N GLY A 525 -12.41 1.92 1.15
CA GLY A 525 -12.90 1.23 2.33
C GLY A 525 -11.87 0.56 3.24
N GLU A 526 -12.07 -0.73 3.51
CA GLU A 526 -11.45 -1.47 4.61
C GLU A 526 -10.91 -2.81 4.13
N VAL A 527 -9.76 -3.20 4.67
CA VAL A 527 -9.06 -4.43 4.30
C VAL A 527 -9.05 -5.41 5.47
N GLN A 528 -9.11 -6.70 5.17
CA GLN A 528 -9.06 -7.73 6.20
C GLN A 528 -8.45 -9.03 5.67
N SER A 529 -8.03 -9.90 6.60
CA SER A 529 -7.59 -11.26 6.30
C SER A 529 -8.74 -12.29 6.42
N PRO A 530 -8.61 -13.47 5.79
CA PRO A 530 -9.57 -14.57 5.84
C PRO A 530 -10.18 -14.93 7.20
N GLU A 531 -9.36 -15.09 8.23
CA GLU A 531 -9.79 -15.63 9.52
C GLU A 531 -10.78 -14.68 10.21
N PRO A 532 -10.48 -13.38 10.42
CA PRO A 532 -11.45 -12.43 10.93
C PRO A 532 -12.71 -12.31 10.06
N ILE A 533 -12.59 -12.31 8.72
CA ILE A 533 -13.76 -12.29 7.82
C ILE A 533 -14.69 -13.45 8.12
N SER A 534 -14.11 -14.63 8.28
CA SER A 534 -14.85 -15.88 8.51
C SER A 534 -15.52 -15.88 9.88
N ASP A 535 -14.80 -15.43 10.90
CA ASP A 535 -15.33 -15.29 12.26
C ASP A 535 -16.48 -14.29 12.32
N PHE A 536 -16.30 -13.11 11.72
CA PHE A 536 -17.31 -12.06 11.67
C PHE A 536 -18.55 -12.50 10.88
N SER A 537 -18.36 -13.21 9.76
CA SER A 537 -19.47 -13.63 8.89
C SER A 537 -20.10 -14.97 9.27
N GLY A 538 -19.45 -15.77 10.11
CA GLY A 538 -19.85 -17.16 10.40
C GLY A 538 -19.51 -18.16 9.29
N ASP A 539 -18.55 -17.84 8.42
CA ASP A 539 -18.09 -18.74 7.36
C ASP A 539 -17.22 -19.88 7.92
N LYS A 540 -17.24 -21.03 7.24
CA LYS A 540 -16.46 -22.22 7.57
C LYS A 540 -15.11 -22.26 6.86
N VAL A 541 -14.94 -21.52 5.76
CA VAL A 541 -13.64 -21.39 5.08
C VAL A 541 -12.85 -20.32 5.78
N THR A 542 -11.94 -20.69 6.68
CA THR A 542 -11.26 -19.73 7.57
C THR A 542 -9.97 -19.14 7.02
N ASP A 543 -9.36 -19.77 6.00
CA ASP A 543 -8.02 -19.36 5.55
C ASP A 543 -7.69 -19.79 4.10
N VAL A 544 -6.61 -19.25 3.56
CA VAL A 544 -5.97 -19.66 2.32
C VAL A 544 -4.85 -20.67 2.62
N PRO A 545 -4.95 -21.93 2.14
CA PRO A 545 -3.99 -22.99 2.45
C PRO A 545 -2.53 -22.64 2.13
N GLY A 546 -1.62 -23.18 2.95
CA GLY A 546 -0.18 -22.96 2.85
C GLY A 546 0.27 -21.80 3.73
N ILE A 547 1.47 -21.29 3.48
CA ILE A 547 2.02 -20.10 4.15
C ILE A 547 1.69 -18.82 3.36
N ASN A 548 0.45 -18.75 2.90
CA ASN A 548 -0.06 -17.66 2.07
C ASN A 548 -0.74 -16.62 2.95
N ALA A 549 -0.15 -15.44 3.03
CA ALA A 549 -0.80 -14.27 3.61
C ALA A 549 -1.72 -13.65 2.55
N PHE A 550 -3.03 -13.80 2.73
CA PHE A 550 -4.04 -13.21 1.85
C PHE A 550 -4.77 -12.09 2.58
N ILE A 551 -4.92 -10.94 1.90
CA ILE A 551 -5.80 -9.87 2.33
C ILE A 551 -6.62 -9.39 1.13
N LEU A 552 -7.80 -8.85 1.41
CA LEU A 552 -8.69 -8.30 0.41
C LEU A 552 -9.45 -7.10 0.95
N ALA A 553 -9.81 -6.18 0.05
CA ALA A 553 -10.82 -5.19 0.34
C ALA A 553 -12.14 -5.90 0.66
N ILE A 554 -12.74 -5.57 1.80
CA ILE A 554 -14.02 -6.14 2.26
C ILE A 554 -15.14 -5.10 2.35
N ARG A 555 -14.79 -3.83 2.15
CA ARG A 555 -15.69 -2.70 2.24
C ARG A 555 -15.34 -1.70 1.16
N GLU A 556 -16.36 -1.11 0.56
CA GLU A 556 -16.20 -0.07 -0.44
C GLU A 556 -16.72 1.27 0.05
N SER A 557 -16.24 2.35 -0.56
CA SER A 557 -16.65 3.72 -0.24
C SER A 557 -17.17 4.41 -1.50
N TYR A 558 -18.15 5.29 -1.33
CA TYR A 558 -18.87 5.94 -2.42
C TYR A 558 -18.62 7.45 -2.42
N ASP A 559 -18.37 8.00 -3.61
CA ASP A 559 -18.32 9.44 -3.82
C ASP A 559 -19.71 10.06 -3.62
N ILE A 560 -19.76 11.29 -3.09
CA ILE A 560 -20.99 12.05 -2.88
C ILE A 560 -20.83 13.48 -3.37
N ASP A 561 -21.93 14.10 -3.79
CA ASP A 561 -21.95 15.56 -3.94
C ASP A 561 -22.20 16.29 -2.61
N LYS A 562 -22.14 17.61 -2.64
CA LYS A 562 -22.37 18.48 -1.46
C LYS A 562 -23.78 18.40 -0.89
N ASN A 563 -24.73 17.84 -1.63
CA ASN A 563 -26.09 17.60 -1.16
C ASN A 563 -26.26 16.19 -0.57
N GLY A 564 -25.19 15.39 -0.52
CA GLY A 564 -25.24 13.99 -0.09
C GLY A 564 -25.78 13.04 -1.14
N THR A 565 -25.82 13.43 -2.43
CA THR A 565 -26.21 12.50 -3.50
C THR A 565 -25.04 11.59 -3.83
N VAL A 566 -25.28 10.28 -3.73
CA VAL A 566 -24.30 9.24 -4.06
C VAL A 566 -24.04 9.22 -5.56
N LYS A 567 -22.77 9.12 -5.93
CA LYS A 567 -22.32 9.05 -7.34
C LYS A 567 -21.84 7.64 -7.68
N ASP A 568 -20.53 7.42 -7.59
CA ASP A 568 -19.87 6.18 -8.01
C ASP A 568 -18.89 5.72 -6.92
N ILE A 569 -18.38 4.51 -7.06
CA ILE A 569 -17.40 3.91 -6.17
C ILE A 569 -16.11 4.72 -6.22
N LEU A 570 -15.62 5.11 -5.03
CA LEU A 570 -14.50 6.02 -4.90
C LEU A 570 -13.18 5.41 -5.38
N GLU A 571 -13.02 4.08 -5.20
CA GLU A 571 -11.86 3.30 -5.68
C GLU A 571 -11.65 3.41 -7.20
N TYR A 572 -12.72 3.69 -7.95
CA TYR A 572 -12.70 3.81 -9.42
C TYR A 572 -12.91 5.26 -9.87
N SER A 573 -12.94 6.22 -8.95
CA SER A 573 -13.13 7.62 -9.28
C SER A 573 -11.79 8.34 -9.44
N TYR A 574 -11.47 8.78 -10.67
CA TYR A 574 -10.25 9.56 -10.93
C TYR A 574 -10.39 10.98 -10.36
N LYS A 575 -9.52 11.33 -9.40
CA LYS A 575 -9.51 12.63 -8.69
C LYS A 575 -8.14 13.31 -8.83
N PRO A 576 -7.89 14.06 -9.92
CA PRO A 576 -6.62 14.74 -10.13
C PRO A 576 -6.44 15.91 -9.14
N ALA A 577 -5.19 16.19 -8.78
CA ALA A 577 -4.87 17.35 -7.95
C ALA A 577 -5.18 18.68 -8.65
N ASN A 578 -5.53 19.71 -7.88
CA ASN A 578 -5.75 21.05 -8.44
C ASN A 578 -4.46 21.67 -8.99
N TYR A 579 -3.33 21.38 -8.33
CA TYR A 579 -2.02 21.91 -8.67
C TYR A 579 -0.98 20.81 -8.76
N ARG A 580 0.04 21.07 -9.58
CA ARG A 580 1.16 20.17 -9.80
C ARG A 580 2.46 20.85 -9.41
N LEU A 581 3.22 20.20 -8.53
CA LEU A 581 4.62 20.51 -8.31
C LEU A 581 5.48 19.35 -8.79
N TYR A 582 6.74 19.62 -9.07
CA TYR A 582 7.68 18.61 -9.52
C TYR A 582 8.96 18.66 -8.71
N TYR A 583 9.64 17.52 -8.69
CA TYR A 583 10.94 17.43 -8.04
C TYR A 583 12.02 18.12 -8.87
N ASP A 584 12.90 18.81 -8.16
CA ASP A 584 14.18 19.34 -8.65
C ASP A 584 15.33 18.92 -7.73
N GLU A 585 16.56 19.24 -8.12
CA GLU A 585 17.78 18.86 -7.38
C GLU A 585 17.79 19.36 -5.93
N ASN A 586 17.09 20.45 -5.63
CA ASN A 586 17.03 21.06 -4.30
C ASN A 586 15.85 20.52 -3.49
N ASN A 587 14.65 20.57 -4.05
CA ASN A 587 13.41 20.27 -3.34
C ASN A 587 13.24 18.77 -3.05
N ALA A 588 13.88 17.90 -3.83
CA ALA A 588 13.94 16.46 -3.54
C ALA A 588 14.75 16.16 -2.26
N ARG A 589 15.71 17.03 -1.91
CA ARG A 589 16.57 16.89 -0.73
C ARG A 589 16.10 17.72 0.47
N ASP A 590 15.30 18.74 0.21
CA ASP A 590 14.69 19.61 1.21
C ASP A 590 13.19 19.81 0.90
N PRO A 591 12.30 19.00 1.48
CA PRO A 591 10.86 19.10 1.22
C PRO A 591 10.26 20.42 1.67
N SER A 592 10.94 21.21 2.53
CA SER A 592 10.43 22.52 2.94
C SER A 592 10.42 23.55 1.81
N LEU A 593 11.16 23.30 0.73
CA LEU A 593 11.04 24.07 -0.51
C LEU A 593 9.68 23.83 -1.20
N LEU A 594 9.14 22.60 -1.17
CA LEU A 594 7.81 22.31 -1.69
C LEU A 594 6.74 23.02 -0.86
N TRP A 595 6.92 23.09 0.47
CA TRP A 595 6.03 23.85 1.34
C TRP A 595 6.05 25.34 1.05
N LEU A 596 7.23 25.92 0.78
CA LEU A 596 7.36 27.31 0.33
C LEU A 596 6.63 27.55 -0.98
N GLU A 597 6.76 26.68 -1.97
CA GLU A 597 5.99 26.79 -3.22
C GLU A 597 4.48 26.68 -2.96
N ALA A 598 4.05 25.74 -2.12
CA ALA A 598 2.65 25.60 -1.72
C ALA A 598 2.09 26.88 -1.05
N THR A 599 2.90 27.61 -0.28
CA THR A 599 2.45 28.89 0.33
C THR A 599 2.01 29.94 -0.69
N LYS A 600 2.56 29.92 -1.91
CA LYS A 600 2.24 30.90 -2.96
C LYS A 600 0.82 30.69 -3.52
N ILE A 601 0.26 29.49 -3.36
CA ILE A 601 -1.11 29.14 -3.80
C ILE A 601 -2.17 29.82 -2.93
N PHE A 602 -1.89 30.06 -1.65
CA PHE A 602 -2.81 30.83 -0.79
C PHE A 602 -3.04 32.26 -1.29
N ASN A 603 -2.11 32.80 -2.07
CA ASN A 603 -2.17 34.17 -2.60
C ASN A 603 -2.59 34.21 -4.09
N ASP A 604 -3.03 33.07 -4.67
CA ASP A 604 -3.30 32.90 -6.11
C ASP A 604 -2.16 33.42 -7.02
N SER A 605 -0.93 33.39 -6.49
CA SER A 605 0.28 33.93 -7.14
C SER A 605 1.08 32.88 -7.91
N LEU A 606 0.62 31.62 -7.92
CA LEU A 606 1.20 30.58 -8.74
C LEU A 606 0.72 30.77 -10.19
N ILE A 607 1.65 31.12 -11.07
CA ILE A 607 1.47 30.94 -12.52
C ILE A 607 1.96 29.52 -12.80
N ILE A 608 1.04 28.62 -13.15
CA ILE A 608 1.32 27.23 -13.53
C ILE A 608 1.98 27.22 -14.91
#